data_AF-A0A8T6LYM5-F1
#
_entry.id   AF-A0A8T6LYM5-F1
#
_cell.length_a   1.000
_cell.length_b   1.000
_cell.length_c   1.000
_cell.angle_alpha   90.00
_cell.angle_beta   90.00
_cell.angle_gamma   90.00
#
_symmetry.space_group_name_H-M   'P 1'
#
loop_
_entity.id
_entity.type
_entity.pdbx_description
1 polymer ?
#
loop_
_entity_poly.entity_id
_entity_poly.type
_entity_poly.pdbx_seq_one_letter_code
_entity_poly.pdbx_strand_id
1 'polypeptide(L)'
;MNSQALASEWGIAMTTWTDSLAESIGLDGYATETHGIGGVLKARVADFRVEEISTPVHLDNRGRFTVARIMLTNWETNRFCNTLAKALSIPRNRIFFAGTKDKRAVTQQLFVIDAPQAKVAAVEIPDVEIEVLGRTHQKIGFGNHRGNRFTIVIRGCAHEDGTPMSVEEALQEVEQIQEEMASKLGADTFPNWIGPQRFGAGRPVTAEVGKHVIAEDWEQAVLTYVSMPGESENENVAAFRKHVRDNGPTQEGLELAPKWLGFERKMVEHLLHRPDDYIGAFRKLPGNLQLMTIHALQSVVFNKSLHSRLSAQHPISSPIAGDLVGRIDEKGQLDAPSCVLVEERTLPRIIRNCQLGRLAPTGPLPGSEIQTCEGLTGEIEREIIQNMGLSDVSWKIEAIPRLSTRGTRRSLVTSFKEMSVDSVPIANDESMGERWKAGPLDNSRWHPEGACIRFRFILSSGSYATTLLREFMRCPLHQL
;
A
#
# COMPACT_ATOMS: atom_id res chain seq x y z
N MET A 1 -3.34 18.68 -22.08
CA MET A 1 -3.20 18.08 -23.43
C MET A 1 -3.67 16.64 -23.32
N ASN A 2 -4.53 16.20 -24.24
CA ASN A 2 -5.26 14.94 -24.14
C ASN A 2 -4.27 13.76 -24.13
N SER A 3 -4.32 12.89 -23.12
CA SER A 3 -3.43 11.72 -22.95
C SER A 3 -3.43 10.79 -24.17
N GLN A 4 -4.54 10.78 -24.93
CA GLN A 4 -4.68 10.05 -26.19
C GLN A 4 -3.72 10.52 -27.31
N ALA A 5 -3.30 11.79 -27.32
CA ALA A 5 -2.46 12.33 -28.39
C ALA A 5 -0.96 11.99 -28.22
N LEU A 6 -0.50 11.82 -26.99
CA LEU A 6 0.89 11.38 -26.71
C LEU A 6 1.04 9.86 -26.85
N ALA A 7 -0.02 9.10 -26.59
CA ALA A 7 -0.03 7.64 -26.69
C ALA A 7 0.16 7.13 -28.13
N SER A 8 -0.38 7.85 -29.12
CA SER A 8 -0.28 7.45 -30.52
C SER A 8 1.11 7.65 -31.12
N GLU A 9 1.93 8.53 -30.55
CA GLU A 9 3.31 8.76 -31.04
C GLU A 9 4.31 7.69 -30.58
N TRP A 10 3.97 6.87 -29.55
CA TRP A 10 4.91 5.95 -28.90
C TRP A 10 4.53 4.47 -29.00
N GLY A 11 3.46 4.12 -29.72
CA GLY A 11 3.08 2.72 -29.96
C GLY A 11 2.75 1.92 -28.70
N ILE A 12 2.32 2.60 -27.63
CA ILE A 12 1.95 1.96 -26.37
C ILE A 12 0.54 1.36 -26.54
N ALA A 13 0.42 0.04 -26.37
CA ALA A 13 -0.88 -0.60 -26.21
C ALA A 13 -1.49 -0.10 -24.89
N MET A 14 -2.34 0.94 -24.98
CA MET A 14 -3.13 1.38 -23.84
C MET A 14 -4.16 0.31 -23.51
N THR A 15 -4.21 -0.11 -22.25
CA THR A 15 -5.39 -0.77 -21.70
C THR A 15 -6.62 0.07 -22.02
N THR A 16 -7.73 -0.55 -22.40
CA THR A 16 -8.95 0.13 -22.87
C THR A 16 -9.64 1.00 -21.81
N TRP A 17 -9.14 0.99 -20.56
CA TRP A 17 -9.57 1.85 -19.45
C TRP A 17 -8.42 2.72 -18.93
N THR A 18 -8.73 3.98 -18.61
CA THR A 18 -7.88 4.90 -17.85
C THR A 18 -8.33 4.92 -16.40
N ASP A 19 -7.37 4.83 -15.46
CA ASP A 19 -7.63 4.90 -14.03
C ASP A 19 -6.97 6.17 -13.48
N SER A 20 -7.77 7.24 -13.36
CA SER A 20 -7.32 8.54 -12.88
C SER A 20 -6.67 8.45 -11.50
N LEU A 21 -7.18 7.58 -10.64
CA LEU A 21 -6.59 7.35 -9.33
C LEU A 21 -5.20 6.76 -9.46
N ALA A 22 -5.02 5.74 -10.32
CA ALA A 22 -3.74 5.10 -10.57
C ALA A 22 -2.70 6.06 -11.13
N GLU A 23 -3.07 6.85 -12.14
CA GLU A 23 -2.22 7.88 -12.77
C GLU A 23 -1.75 8.93 -11.74
N SER A 24 -2.67 9.37 -10.87
CA SER A 24 -2.37 10.39 -9.86
C SER A 24 -1.30 9.94 -8.85
N ILE A 25 -1.27 8.65 -8.52
CA ILE A 25 -0.29 8.06 -7.57
C ILE A 25 0.86 7.32 -8.25
N GLY A 26 0.94 7.39 -9.58
CA GLY A 26 1.99 6.75 -10.39
C GLY A 26 1.90 5.23 -10.44
N LEU A 27 0.78 4.62 -10.03
CA LEU A 27 0.56 3.18 -10.14
C LEU A 27 0.07 2.80 -11.54
N ASP A 28 0.85 3.20 -12.54
CA ASP A 28 0.54 3.01 -13.94
C ASP A 28 1.52 2.01 -14.59
N GLY A 29 1.06 1.28 -15.60
CA GLY A 29 1.83 0.21 -16.27
C GLY A 29 1.93 -1.09 -15.47
N TYR A 30 2.51 -2.10 -16.10
CA TYR A 30 2.62 -3.48 -15.61
C TYR A 30 3.97 -4.08 -16.04
N ALA A 31 4.37 -5.19 -15.42
CA ALA A 31 5.58 -5.92 -15.81
C ALA A 31 5.45 -6.63 -17.17
N THR A 32 4.23 -7.03 -17.54
CA THR A 32 3.94 -7.83 -18.73
C THR A 32 2.97 -7.11 -19.67
N GLU A 33 2.80 -7.58 -20.91
CA GLU A 33 1.91 -6.96 -21.92
C GLU A 33 0.59 -7.72 -22.12
N THR A 34 0.21 -8.57 -21.16
CA THR A 34 -0.99 -9.42 -21.25
C THR A 34 -2.30 -8.68 -20.95
N HIS A 35 -3.44 -9.36 -21.02
CA HIS A 35 -4.74 -8.74 -20.73
C HIS A 35 -5.07 -8.74 -19.25
N GLY A 36 -4.61 -9.72 -18.46
CA GLY A 36 -5.03 -9.87 -17.07
C GLY A 36 -6.42 -10.49 -16.93
N ILE A 37 -6.82 -10.83 -15.71
CA ILE A 37 -8.05 -11.59 -15.46
C ILE A 37 -9.23 -10.76 -14.94
N GLY A 38 -9.03 -9.46 -14.69
CA GLY A 38 -10.02 -8.61 -14.02
C GLY A 38 -10.33 -9.10 -12.60
N GLY A 39 -11.61 -9.08 -12.25
CA GLY A 39 -12.14 -9.54 -10.97
C GLY A 39 -12.05 -8.50 -9.84
N VAL A 40 -12.62 -8.85 -8.70
CA VAL A 40 -12.71 -7.96 -7.53
C VAL A 40 -12.16 -8.63 -6.27
N LEU A 41 -11.38 -7.87 -5.50
CA LEU A 41 -10.89 -8.29 -4.18
C LEU A 41 -11.88 -7.99 -3.07
N LYS A 42 -11.76 -8.73 -1.96
CA LYS A 42 -12.51 -8.50 -0.72
C LYS A 42 -14.04 -8.48 -0.95
N ALA A 43 -14.53 -9.22 -1.96
CA ALA A 43 -15.96 -9.41 -2.21
C ALA A 43 -16.69 -9.89 -0.95
N ARG A 44 -16.05 -10.76 -0.17
CA ARG A 44 -16.35 -11.01 1.25
C ARG A 44 -15.08 -10.99 2.11
N VAL A 45 -15.24 -10.85 3.42
CA VAL A 45 -14.12 -10.77 4.39
C VAL A 45 -13.21 -12.01 4.30
N ALA A 46 -13.80 -13.19 4.14
CA ALA A 46 -13.08 -14.46 4.11
C ALA A 46 -12.23 -14.68 2.84
N ASP A 47 -12.40 -13.87 1.80
CA ASP A 47 -11.63 -13.96 0.56
C ASP A 47 -10.24 -13.36 0.71
N PHE A 48 -9.96 -12.62 1.78
CA PHE A 48 -8.65 -12.04 2.03
C PHE A 48 -8.14 -12.57 3.36
N ARG A 49 -7.27 -13.58 3.30
CA ARG A 49 -6.66 -14.19 4.49
C ARG A 49 -5.18 -13.83 4.57
N VAL A 50 -4.75 -13.43 5.76
CA VAL A 50 -3.37 -13.05 6.04
C VAL A 50 -2.88 -13.78 7.29
N GLU A 51 -1.85 -14.60 7.14
CA GLU A 51 -1.17 -15.24 8.24
C GLU A 51 0.23 -14.66 8.39
N GLU A 52 0.52 -14.10 9.56
CA GLU A 52 1.84 -13.56 9.86
C GLU A 52 2.88 -14.67 10.00
N ILE A 53 4.00 -14.53 9.28
CA ILE A 53 5.19 -15.36 9.49
C ILE A 53 6.04 -14.65 10.54
N SER A 54 5.76 -14.92 11.81
CA SER A 54 6.41 -14.26 12.94
C SER A 54 7.90 -14.63 13.06
N THR A 55 8.69 -13.75 13.66
CA THR A 55 10.02 -14.11 14.17
C THR A 55 9.85 -15.14 15.30
N PRO A 56 10.67 -16.20 15.37
CA PRO A 56 10.57 -17.18 16.45
C PRO A 56 10.66 -16.54 17.84
N VAL A 57 9.72 -16.89 18.72
CA VAL A 57 9.70 -16.46 20.12
C VAL A 57 10.08 -17.65 20.99
N HIS A 58 11.07 -17.49 21.86
CA HIS A 58 11.45 -18.54 22.79
C HIS A 58 10.38 -18.68 23.88
N LEU A 59 9.81 -19.88 24.02
CA LEU A 59 8.83 -20.19 25.06
C LEU A 59 9.53 -20.70 26.33
N ASP A 60 9.08 -20.23 27.48
CA ASP A 60 9.51 -20.65 28.81
C ASP A 60 8.32 -20.55 29.76
N ASN A 61 8.00 -21.64 30.46
CA ASN A 61 6.89 -21.71 31.41
C ASN A 61 7.01 -20.69 32.57
N ARG A 62 8.22 -20.23 32.89
CA ARG A 62 8.49 -19.16 33.88
C ARG A 62 8.48 -17.76 33.26
N GLY A 63 8.20 -17.66 31.97
CA GLY A 63 8.07 -16.40 31.23
C GLY A 63 7.11 -15.43 31.91
N ARG A 64 7.36 -14.12 31.77
CA ARG A 64 6.47 -13.08 32.28
C ARG A 64 5.22 -12.91 31.42
N PHE A 65 5.38 -12.94 30.12
CA PHE A 65 4.34 -12.61 29.16
C PHE A 65 3.66 -13.88 28.64
N THR A 66 2.38 -13.79 28.31
CA THR A 66 1.63 -14.81 27.59
C THR A 66 1.80 -14.60 26.09
N VAL A 67 2.14 -15.66 25.37
CA VAL A 67 2.18 -15.67 23.91
C VAL A 67 0.89 -16.29 23.40
N ALA A 68 0.19 -15.59 22.52
CA ALA A 68 -1.02 -16.08 21.88
C ALA A 68 -0.98 -15.85 20.37
N ARG A 69 -1.43 -16.84 19.60
CA ARG A 69 -1.78 -16.68 18.20
C ARG A 69 -3.25 -16.28 18.15
N ILE A 70 -3.53 -15.13 17.56
CA ILE A 70 -4.88 -14.57 17.55
C ILE A 70 -5.34 -14.41 16.11
N MET A 71 -6.49 -15.01 15.80
CA MET A 71 -7.20 -14.80 14.55
C MET A 71 -8.31 -13.77 14.75
N LEU A 72 -8.37 -12.82 13.83
CA LEU A 72 -9.30 -11.70 13.83
C LEU A 72 -10.06 -11.68 12.51
N THR A 73 -11.39 -11.67 12.57
CA THR A 73 -12.26 -11.56 11.39
C THR A 73 -12.90 -10.17 11.35
N ASN A 74 -12.59 -9.37 10.32
CA ASN A 74 -13.14 -8.02 10.13
C ASN A 74 -12.77 -6.97 11.24
N TRP A 75 -11.62 -7.13 11.89
CA TRP A 75 -11.18 -6.26 12.99
C TRP A 75 -9.98 -5.39 12.62
N GLU A 76 -10.00 -4.12 13.04
CA GLU A 76 -8.79 -3.30 13.06
C GLU A 76 -7.97 -3.63 14.32
N THR A 77 -6.66 -3.82 14.16
CA THR A 77 -5.77 -4.34 15.21
C THR A 77 -5.77 -3.48 16.48
N ASN A 78 -5.75 -2.15 16.37
CA ASN A 78 -5.74 -1.27 17.55
C ASN A 78 -7.08 -1.27 18.29
N ARG A 79 -8.20 -1.30 17.56
CA ARG A 79 -9.53 -1.48 18.12
C ARG A 79 -9.60 -2.79 18.90
N PHE A 80 -9.13 -3.89 18.32
CA PHE A 80 -9.04 -5.18 19.01
C PHE A 80 -8.19 -5.08 20.29
N CYS A 81 -6.99 -4.51 20.20
CA CYS A 81 -6.11 -4.38 21.37
C CYS A 81 -6.74 -3.55 22.50
N ASN A 82 -7.53 -2.51 22.17
CA ASN A 82 -8.26 -1.73 23.16
C ASN A 82 -9.37 -2.55 23.83
N THR A 83 -10.09 -3.38 23.07
CA THR A 83 -11.10 -4.31 23.61
C THR A 83 -10.45 -5.37 24.49
N LEU A 84 -9.36 -6.00 24.04
CA LEU A 84 -8.61 -7.00 24.79
C LEU A 84 -8.04 -6.42 26.10
N ALA A 85 -7.47 -5.21 26.06
CA ALA A 85 -6.97 -4.52 27.24
C ALA A 85 -8.05 -4.31 28.31
N LYS A 86 -9.25 -3.91 27.89
CA LYS A 86 -10.42 -3.78 28.78
C LYS A 86 -10.84 -5.14 29.37
N ALA A 87 -10.97 -6.16 28.53
CA ALA A 87 -11.33 -7.51 28.97
C ALA A 87 -10.35 -8.07 30.02
N LEU A 88 -9.05 -7.79 29.85
CA LEU A 88 -8.00 -8.24 30.75
C LEU A 88 -7.77 -7.30 31.95
N SER A 89 -8.41 -6.13 31.99
CA SER A 89 -8.17 -5.07 32.97
C SER A 89 -6.68 -4.66 33.06
N ILE A 90 -6.04 -4.51 31.90
CA ILE A 90 -4.64 -4.05 31.78
C ILE A 90 -4.54 -2.79 30.91
N PRO A 91 -3.50 -1.97 31.10
CA PRO A 91 -3.19 -0.88 30.16
C PRO A 91 -2.91 -1.40 28.75
N ARG A 92 -3.36 -0.67 27.71
CA ARG A 92 -3.16 -1.03 26.30
C ARG A 92 -1.69 -1.23 25.90
N ASN A 93 -0.76 -0.48 26.50
CA ASN A 93 0.68 -0.59 26.21
C ASN A 93 1.32 -1.90 26.72
N ARG A 94 0.55 -2.77 27.37
CA ARG A 94 0.94 -4.14 27.80
C ARG A 94 0.61 -5.24 26.78
N ILE A 95 0.11 -4.86 25.60
CA ILE A 95 -0.18 -5.75 24.47
C ILE A 95 0.78 -5.39 23.32
N PHE A 96 1.60 -6.37 22.94
CA PHE A 96 2.69 -6.23 21.97
C PHE A 96 2.41 -7.09 20.74
N PHE A 97 2.66 -6.57 19.54
CA PHE A 97 2.47 -7.23 18.24
C PHE A 97 3.42 -6.64 17.19
N ALA A 98 3.68 -7.36 16.11
CA ALA A 98 4.72 -7.00 15.13
C ALA A 98 4.25 -6.04 14.02
N GLY A 99 2.95 -5.87 13.82
CA GLY A 99 2.40 -4.92 12.86
C GLY A 99 0.89 -5.02 12.76
N THR A 100 0.25 -3.98 12.21
CA THR A 100 -1.17 -4.01 11.90
C THR A 100 -1.43 -4.82 10.63
N LYS A 101 -2.62 -5.39 10.50
CA LYS A 101 -3.08 -6.13 9.31
C LYS A 101 -4.34 -5.47 8.76
N ASP A 102 -4.75 -5.85 7.55
CA ASP A 102 -5.98 -5.36 6.93
C ASP A 102 -7.21 -5.60 7.82
N LYS A 103 -8.03 -4.57 8.03
CA LYS A 103 -9.29 -4.70 8.77
C LYS A 103 -10.24 -5.67 8.06
N ARG A 104 -10.49 -5.46 6.77
CA ARG A 104 -11.45 -6.23 5.96
C ARG A 104 -10.79 -7.52 5.44
N ALA A 105 -10.44 -8.39 6.37
CA ALA A 105 -9.75 -9.66 6.14
C ALA A 105 -9.98 -10.62 7.32
N VAL A 106 -9.59 -11.88 7.13
CA VAL A 106 -9.32 -12.81 8.22
C VAL A 106 -7.81 -12.82 8.46
N THR A 107 -7.38 -12.33 9.61
CA THR A 107 -5.95 -12.12 9.89
C THR A 107 -5.52 -12.92 11.10
N GLN A 108 -4.41 -13.64 11.01
CA GLN A 108 -3.81 -14.40 12.10
C GLN A 108 -2.41 -13.86 12.38
N GLN A 109 -2.13 -13.49 13.64
CA GLN A 109 -0.80 -13.00 14.01
C GLN A 109 -0.48 -13.28 15.48
N LEU A 110 0.81 -13.12 15.83
CA LEU A 110 1.29 -13.35 17.18
C LEU A 110 1.12 -12.09 18.05
N PHE A 111 0.61 -12.29 19.26
CA PHE A 111 0.56 -11.30 20.31
C PHE A 111 1.36 -11.76 21.53
N VAL A 112 2.08 -10.82 22.14
CA VAL A 112 2.69 -11.00 23.46
C VAL A 112 1.96 -10.08 24.44
N ILE A 113 1.45 -10.66 25.53
CA ILE A 113 0.52 -9.99 26.44
C ILE A 113 1.05 -10.11 27.87
N ASP A 114 1.20 -8.99 28.57
CA ASP A 114 1.57 -8.97 30.00
C ASP A 114 0.37 -9.26 30.90
N ALA A 115 -0.17 -10.48 30.78
CA ALA A 115 -1.27 -11.02 31.56
C ALA A 115 -1.10 -12.53 31.81
N PRO A 116 -1.74 -13.11 32.84
CA PRO A 116 -1.75 -14.56 33.09
C PRO A 116 -2.40 -15.35 31.93
N GLN A 117 -1.86 -16.54 31.62
CA GLN A 117 -2.37 -17.39 30.52
C GLN A 117 -3.85 -17.73 30.67
N ALA A 118 -4.27 -18.13 31.87
CA ALA A 118 -5.66 -18.47 32.15
C ALA A 118 -6.62 -17.30 31.90
N LYS A 119 -6.19 -16.06 32.18
CA LYS A 119 -6.99 -14.86 31.89
C LYS A 119 -7.09 -14.60 30.40
N VAL A 120 -6.00 -14.79 29.64
CA VAL A 120 -5.98 -14.62 28.18
C VAL A 120 -6.84 -15.67 27.49
N ALA A 121 -6.75 -16.94 27.93
CA ALA A 121 -7.52 -18.05 27.37
C ALA A 121 -9.03 -17.93 27.64
N ALA A 122 -9.43 -17.25 28.71
CA ALA A 122 -10.84 -17.05 29.07
C ALA A 122 -11.49 -15.82 28.39
N VAL A 123 -10.74 -15.08 27.55
CA VAL A 123 -11.31 -13.92 26.84
C VAL A 123 -12.19 -14.41 25.70
N GLU A 124 -13.45 -14.02 25.73
CA GLU A 124 -14.40 -14.22 24.64
C GLU A 124 -14.74 -12.87 23.99
N ILE A 125 -14.44 -12.76 22.69
CA ILE A 125 -14.78 -11.59 21.87
C ILE A 125 -15.36 -12.13 20.55
N PRO A 126 -16.51 -11.63 20.08
CA PRO A 126 -17.06 -12.05 18.78
C PRO A 126 -16.06 -11.83 17.64
N ASP A 127 -16.03 -12.78 16.69
CA ASP A 127 -15.16 -12.76 15.52
C ASP A 127 -13.64 -12.81 15.83
N VAL A 128 -13.29 -13.27 17.03
CA VAL A 128 -11.91 -13.42 17.51
C VAL A 128 -11.68 -14.83 18.05
N GLU A 129 -10.60 -15.47 17.61
CA GLU A 129 -10.12 -16.73 18.15
C GLU A 129 -8.75 -16.53 18.78
N ILE A 130 -8.57 -17.02 20.02
CA ILE A 130 -7.34 -16.87 20.80
C ILE A 130 -6.76 -18.25 21.12
N GLU A 131 -5.62 -18.57 20.52
CA GLU A 131 -4.85 -19.78 20.81
C GLU A 131 -3.64 -19.41 21.68
N VAL A 132 -3.65 -19.79 22.96
CA VAL A 132 -2.51 -19.57 23.86
C VAL A 132 -1.41 -20.59 23.58
N LEU A 133 -0.23 -20.12 23.17
CA LEU A 133 0.90 -20.98 22.82
C LEU A 133 1.82 -21.28 24.01
N GLY A 134 1.92 -20.36 24.97
CA GLY A 134 2.89 -20.51 26.06
C GLY A 134 3.18 -19.19 26.78
N ARG A 135 4.32 -19.17 27.47
CA ARG A 135 4.85 -17.99 28.15
C ARG A 135 6.24 -17.64 27.61
N THR A 136 6.66 -16.39 27.74
CA THR A 136 7.98 -15.92 27.31
C THR A 136 8.50 -14.77 28.17
N HIS A 137 9.81 -14.56 28.17
CA HIS A 137 10.45 -13.35 28.69
C HIS A 137 10.60 -12.23 27.63
N GLN A 138 10.35 -12.55 26.36
CA GLN A 138 10.55 -11.65 25.23
C GLN A 138 9.30 -10.79 24.97
N LYS A 139 9.51 -9.54 24.57
CA LYS A 139 8.45 -8.73 23.93
C LYS A 139 8.65 -8.79 22.42
N ILE A 140 7.61 -8.48 21.67
CA ILE A 140 7.70 -8.26 20.22
C ILE A 140 7.49 -6.78 19.90
N GLY A 141 8.33 -6.23 19.01
CA GLY A 141 8.24 -4.85 18.55
C GLY A 141 7.68 -4.76 17.13
N PHE A 142 7.29 -3.56 16.72
CA PHE A 142 6.90 -3.28 15.33
C PHE A 142 8.02 -3.67 14.37
N GLY A 143 7.68 -4.32 13.25
CA GLY A 143 8.63 -4.81 12.26
C GLY A 143 9.24 -6.18 12.58
N ASN A 144 8.93 -6.80 13.72
CA ASN A 144 9.44 -8.13 14.09
C ASN A 144 8.61 -9.28 13.49
N HIS A 145 8.40 -9.24 12.18
CA HIS A 145 7.84 -10.36 11.39
C HIS A 145 8.71 -10.57 10.14
N ARG A 146 8.75 -11.80 9.65
CA ARG A 146 9.53 -12.15 8.45
C ARG A 146 8.75 -11.86 7.16
N GLY A 147 7.42 -11.89 7.25
CA GLY A 147 6.54 -11.72 6.11
C GLY A 147 5.13 -12.13 6.43
N ASN A 148 4.32 -12.30 5.40
CA ASN A 148 2.93 -12.71 5.50
C ASN A 148 2.62 -13.74 4.43
N ARG A 149 1.92 -14.81 4.83
CA ARG A 149 1.32 -15.78 3.93
C ARG A 149 -0.09 -15.32 3.60
N PHE A 150 -0.36 -15.18 2.32
CA PHE A 150 -1.65 -14.74 1.82
C PHE A 150 -2.41 -15.92 1.25
N THR A 151 -3.72 -15.93 1.46
CA THR A 151 -4.68 -16.71 0.67
C THR A 151 -5.77 -15.75 0.25
N ILE A 152 -5.75 -15.38 -1.03
CA ILE A 152 -6.63 -14.35 -1.58
C ILE A 152 -7.45 -14.93 -2.72
N VAL A 153 -8.75 -14.66 -2.73
CA VAL A 153 -9.65 -15.01 -3.82
C VAL A 153 -9.99 -13.76 -4.62
N ILE A 154 -9.69 -13.79 -5.91
CA ILE A 154 -10.20 -12.86 -6.91
C ILE A 154 -11.52 -13.45 -7.41
N ARG A 155 -12.61 -12.68 -7.32
CA ARG A 155 -13.94 -13.14 -7.75
C ARG A 155 -14.39 -12.45 -9.02
N GLY A 156 -15.09 -13.18 -9.87
CA GLY A 156 -15.77 -12.63 -11.04
C GLY A 156 -14.81 -12.16 -12.12
N CYS A 157 -13.85 -13.00 -12.51
CA CYS A 157 -12.89 -12.68 -13.58
C CYS A 157 -13.62 -12.31 -14.87
N ALA A 158 -13.12 -11.31 -15.58
CA ALA A 158 -13.79 -10.74 -16.74
C ALA A 158 -12.78 -10.27 -17.80
N HIS A 159 -13.19 -10.43 -19.05
CA HIS A 159 -12.52 -9.90 -20.22
C HIS A 159 -12.54 -8.37 -20.21
N GLU A 160 -11.78 -7.76 -21.10
CA GLU A 160 -11.69 -6.30 -21.21
C GLU A 160 -13.04 -5.63 -21.52
N ASP A 161 -13.91 -6.33 -22.26
CA ASP A 161 -15.25 -5.88 -22.61
C ASP A 161 -16.30 -6.11 -21.49
N GLY A 162 -15.86 -6.62 -20.33
CA GLY A 162 -16.72 -6.90 -19.17
C GLY A 162 -17.45 -8.24 -19.23
N THR A 163 -17.26 -9.04 -20.28
CA THR A 163 -17.86 -10.39 -20.36
C THR A 163 -17.17 -11.36 -19.38
N PRO A 164 -17.89 -12.36 -18.83
CA PRO A 164 -17.31 -13.29 -17.86
C PRO A 164 -16.23 -14.18 -18.49
N MET A 165 -15.12 -14.34 -17.78
CA MET A 165 -14.11 -15.36 -18.12
C MET A 165 -14.47 -16.71 -17.51
N SER A 166 -14.28 -17.78 -18.28
CA SER A 166 -14.29 -19.15 -17.78
C SER A 166 -13.08 -19.44 -16.88
N VAL A 167 -13.11 -20.58 -16.18
CA VAL A 167 -12.02 -20.98 -15.29
C VAL A 167 -10.76 -21.28 -16.09
N GLU A 168 -10.91 -21.97 -17.22
CA GLU A 168 -9.83 -22.34 -18.12
C GLU A 168 -9.12 -21.11 -18.68
N GLU A 169 -9.89 -20.13 -19.19
CA GLU A 169 -9.34 -18.86 -19.70
C GLU A 169 -8.59 -18.09 -18.61
N ALA A 170 -9.18 -17.97 -17.41
CA ALA A 170 -8.56 -17.22 -16.32
C ALA A 170 -7.26 -17.90 -15.82
N LEU A 171 -7.22 -19.23 -15.75
CA LEU A 171 -6.01 -19.94 -15.34
C LEU A 171 -4.91 -19.87 -16.41
N GLN A 172 -5.27 -19.97 -17.69
CA GLN A 172 -4.33 -19.84 -18.81
C GLN A 172 -3.71 -18.44 -18.84
N GLU A 173 -4.52 -17.39 -18.66
CA GLU A 173 -4.03 -16.01 -18.60
C GLU A 173 -3.10 -15.79 -17.40
N VAL A 174 -3.39 -16.38 -16.24
CA VAL A 174 -2.51 -16.33 -15.07
C VAL A 174 -1.17 -17.01 -15.35
N GLU A 175 -1.16 -18.18 -15.96
CA GLU A 175 0.07 -18.89 -16.33
C GLU A 175 0.92 -18.06 -17.31
N GLN A 176 0.30 -17.49 -18.34
CA GLN A 176 0.95 -16.60 -19.29
C GLN A 176 1.60 -15.39 -18.59
N ILE A 177 0.89 -14.77 -17.64
CA ILE A 177 1.43 -13.64 -16.84
C ILE A 177 2.64 -14.09 -16.01
N GLN A 178 2.58 -15.26 -15.38
CA GLN A 178 3.70 -15.78 -14.59
C GLN A 178 4.93 -16.04 -15.46
N GLU A 179 4.76 -16.67 -16.61
CA GLU A 179 5.83 -16.97 -17.54
C GLU A 179 6.48 -15.71 -18.10
N GLU A 180 5.68 -14.74 -18.57
CA GLU A 180 6.21 -13.49 -19.11
C GLU A 180 6.91 -12.66 -18.02
N MET A 181 6.34 -12.62 -16.81
CA MET A 181 6.95 -11.91 -15.68
C MET A 181 8.27 -12.56 -15.27
N ALA A 182 8.32 -13.89 -15.20
CA ALA A 182 9.54 -14.64 -14.89
C ALA A 182 10.62 -14.45 -15.97
N SER A 183 10.23 -14.37 -17.24
CA SER A 183 11.13 -14.09 -18.36
C SER A 183 11.73 -12.68 -18.29
N LYS A 184 10.90 -11.65 -18.03
CA LYS A 184 11.33 -10.24 -17.97
C LYS A 184 12.09 -9.91 -16.68
N LEU A 185 11.66 -10.44 -15.54
CA LEU A 185 12.13 -10.01 -14.22
C LEU A 185 13.00 -11.04 -13.50
N GLY A 186 12.94 -12.30 -13.91
CA GLY A 186 13.47 -13.44 -13.17
C GLY A 186 12.37 -14.14 -12.36
N ALA A 187 12.62 -15.40 -12.00
CA ALA A 187 11.67 -16.22 -11.26
C ALA A 187 11.24 -15.55 -9.94
N ASP A 188 9.96 -15.74 -9.59
CA ASP A 188 9.36 -15.29 -8.34
C ASP A 188 9.52 -13.78 -8.03
N THR A 189 9.69 -12.94 -9.06
CA THR A 189 10.01 -11.51 -8.92
C THR A 189 8.94 -10.65 -9.61
N PHE A 190 8.55 -9.55 -8.96
CA PHE A 190 7.58 -8.59 -9.48
C PHE A 190 7.96 -7.14 -9.13
N PRO A 191 7.39 -6.14 -9.82
CA PRO A 191 7.68 -4.74 -9.52
C PRO A 191 7.21 -4.35 -8.12
N ASN A 192 8.06 -3.66 -7.37
CA ASN A 192 7.85 -3.32 -5.96
C ASN A 192 7.11 -2.00 -5.79
N TRP A 193 5.99 -1.87 -6.49
CA TRP A 193 5.07 -0.74 -6.40
C TRP A 193 4.68 -0.41 -4.96
N ILE A 194 4.37 0.85 -4.70
CA ILE A 194 3.77 1.28 -3.44
C ILE A 194 2.26 1.40 -3.65
N GLY A 195 1.49 0.53 -2.97
CA GLY A 195 0.05 0.38 -3.19
C GLY A 195 -0.82 1.57 -2.76
N PRO A 196 -2.09 1.62 -3.22
CA PRO A 196 -3.01 2.74 -3.02
C PRO A 196 -3.30 3.05 -1.53
N GLN A 197 -3.16 2.04 -0.66
CA GLN A 197 -3.35 2.19 0.78
C GLN A 197 -2.41 3.23 1.41
N ARG A 198 -1.28 3.54 0.76
CA ARG A 198 -0.33 4.56 1.23
C ARG A 198 -0.78 6.00 0.98
N PHE A 199 -1.70 6.21 0.04
CA PHE A 199 -2.11 7.54 -0.43
C PHE A 199 -3.49 7.97 0.09
N GLY A 200 -4.27 7.02 0.62
CA GLY A 200 -5.67 7.20 1.03
C GLY A 200 -6.59 6.53 0.01
N ALA A 201 -7.29 5.47 0.43
CA ALA A 201 -8.16 4.70 -0.46
C ALA A 201 -9.28 5.57 -1.05
N GLY A 202 -9.40 5.60 -2.39
CA GLY A 202 -10.41 6.39 -3.13
C GLY A 202 -10.23 7.91 -3.10
N ARG A 203 -9.21 8.40 -2.37
CA ARG A 203 -8.86 9.82 -2.28
C ARG A 203 -7.35 9.96 -2.03
N PRO A 204 -6.53 10.21 -3.06
CA PRO A 204 -5.07 10.27 -2.97
C PRO A 204 -4.56 11.59 -2.32
N VAL A 205 -5.34 12.17 -1.40
CA VAL A 205 -5.10 13.48 -0.78
C VAL A 205 -3.78 13.55 -0.04
N THR A 206 -3.29 12.39 0.45
CA THR A 206 -2.13 12.36 1.34
C THR A 206 -0.87 12.89 0.65
N ALA A 207 -0.70 12.58 -0.64
CA ALA A 207 0.43 13.08 -1.42
C ALA A 207 0.28 14.56 -1.77
N GLU A 208 -0.93 15.01 -2.14
CA GLU A 208 -1.20 16.42 -2.43
C GLU A 208 -0.98 17.32 -1.21
N VAL A 209 -1.45 16.91 -0.04
CA VAL A 209 -1.14 17.58 1.23
C VAL A 209 0.36 17.57 1.48
N GLY A 210 1.05 16.47 1.18
CA GLY A 210 2.50 16.36 1.25
C GLY A 210 3.21 17.47 0.46
N LYS A 211 2.75 17.78 -0.76
CA LYS A 211 3.31 18.85 -1.62
C LYS A 211 3.23 20.22 -0.94
N HIS A 212 2.10 20.53 -0.33
CA HIS A 212 1.94 21.81 0.38
C HIS A 212 2.78 21.86 1.66
N VAL A 213 2.87 20.75 2.40
CA VAL A 213 3.67 20.67 3.64
C VAL A 213 5.16 20.88 3.37
N ILE A 214 5.72 20.29 2.32
CA ILE A 214 7.14 20.48 1.97
C ILE A 214 7.45 21.90 1.47
N ALA A 215 6.44 22.60 0.94
CA ALA A 215 6.53 23.99 0.50
C ALA A 215 6.22 24.98 1.64
N GLU A 216 5.94 24.47 2.84
CA GLU A 216 5.45 25.25 4.00
C GLU A 216 4.21 26.11 3.73
N ASP A 217 3.41 25.73 2.73
CA ASP A 217 2.10 26.30 2.44
C ASP A 217 1.04 25.61 3.32
N TRP A 218 1.00 26.00 4.58
CA TRP A 218 0.15 25.37 5.59
C TRP A 218 -1.34 25.59 5.34
N GLU A 219 -1.71 26.71 4.73
CA GLU A 219 -3.08 27.01 4.35
C GLU A 219 -3.57 25.97 3.33
N GLN A 220 -2.86 25.82 2.21
CA GLN A 220 -3.23 24.82 1.20
C GLN A 220 -3.11 23.39 1.75
N ALA A 221 -2.13 23.11 2.62
CA ALA A 221 -2.04 21.78 3.25
C ALA A 221 -3.31 21.40 4.02
N VAL A 222 -3.87 22.33 4.79
CA VAL A 222 -5.09 22.12 5.57
C VAL A 222 -6.32 22.11 4.67
N LEU A 223 -6.45 23.09 3.76
CA LEU A 223 -7.60 23.19 2.88
C LEU A 223 -7.69 22.00 1.93
N THR A 224 -6.57 21.53 1.37
CA THR A 224 -6.53 20.31 0.55
C THR A 224 -6.95 19.08 1.36
N TYR A 225 -6.45 18.91 2.60
CA TYR A 225 -6.87 17.78 3.44
C TYR A 225 -8.36 17.77 3.73
N VAL A 226 -8.93 18.94 4.04
CA VAL A 226 -10.33 19.10 4.43
C VAL A 226 -11.26 18.99 3.22
N SER A 227 -10.88 19.52 2.07
CA SER A 227 -11.82 19.89 1.00
C SER A 227 -11.58 19.23 -0.36
N MET A 228 -10.44 18.58 -0.59
CA MET A 228 -10.19 17.88 -1.86
C MET A 228 -11.24 16.79 -2.09
N PRO A 229 -11.95 16.73 -3.24
CA PRO A 229 -12.94 15.69 -3.51
C PRO A 229 -12.29 14.32 -3.71
N GLY A 230 -13.06 13.27 -3.49
CA GLY A 230 -12.74 11.88 -3.85
C GLY A 230 -13.57 11.43 -5.05
N GLU A 231 -13.20 10.30 -5.67
CA GLU A 231 -13.90 9.78 -6.86
C GLU A 231 -15.32 9.27 -6.55
N SER A 232 -15.55 8.78 -5.33
CA SER A 232 -16.85 8.25 -4.91
C SER A 232 -17.12 8.66 -3.47
N GLU A 233 -17.72 9.83 -3.29
CA GLU A 233 -18.05 10.37 -1.97
C GLU A 233 -19.56 10.38 -1.74
N ASN A 234 -19.97 10.11 -0.49
CA ASN A 234 -21.35 10.32 -0.09
C ASN A 234 -21.73 11.81 -0.26
N GLU A 235 -22.98 12.07 -0.66
CA GLU A 235 -23.49 13.42 -0.91
C GLU A 235 -23.21 14.40 0.24
N ASN A 236 -23.34 13.96 1.50
CA ASN A 236 -23.05 14.82 2.66
C ASN A 236 -21.56 15.21 2.74
N VAL A 237 -20.66 14.29 2.39
CA VAL A 237 -19.22 14.56 2.37
C VAL A 237 -18.89 15.50 1.22
N ALA A 238 -19.47 15.26 0.04
CA ALA A 238 -19.29 16.11 -1.13
C ALA A 238 -19.79 17.55 -0.87
N ALA A 239 -20.95 17.70 -0.23
CA ALA A 239 -21.52 18.99 0.15
C ALA A 239 -20.62 19.75 1.14
N PHE A 240 -20.18 19.09 2.22
CA PHE A 240 -19.24 19.68 3.19
C PHE A 240 -17.96 20.18 2.50
N ARG A 241 -17.36 19.35 1.66
CA ARG A 241 -16.09 19.67 0.98
C ARG A 241 -16.25 20.79 -0.02
N LYS A 242 -17.33 20.77 -0.79
CA LYS A 242 -17.69 21.86 -1.69
C LYS A 242 -17.85 23.17 -0.92
N HIS A 243 -18.57 23.15 0.19
CA HIS A 243 -18.73 24.32 1.05
C HIS A 243 -17.39 24.89 1.52
N VAL A 244 -16.46 24.05 1.97
CA VAL A 244 -15.13 24.51 2.40
C VAL A 244 -14.32 25.07 1.24
N ARG A 245 -14.44 24.54 0.01
CA ARG A 245 -13.76 25.11 -1.17
C ARG A 245 -14.33 26.47 -1.56
N ASP A 246 -15.65 26.62 -1.51
CA ASP A 246 -16.34 27.81 -2.00
C ASP A 246 -16.32 28.96 -0.96
N ASN A 247 -16.42 28.62 0.33
CA ASN A 247 -16.63 29.59 1.42
C ASN A 247 -15.56 29.54 2.52
N GLY A 248 -14.61 28.62 2.45
CA GLY A 248 -13.63 28.38 3.52
C GLY A 248 -14.17 27.65 4.76
N PRO A 249 -13.33 27.45 5.78
CA PRO A 249 -13.70 26.77 7.02
C PRO A 249 -14.61 27.66 7.89
N THR A 250 -15.92 27.46 7.75
CA THR A 250 -16.96 28.24 8.44
C THR A 250 -17.77 27.37 9.41
N GLN A 251 -18.52 28.01 10.30
CA GLN A 251 -19.41 27.33 11.25
C GLN A 251 -20.46 26.48 10.52
N GLU A 252 -21.04 27.01 9.43
CA GLU A 252 -21.97 26.27 8.57
C GLU A 252 -21.31 25.02 7.97
N GLY A 253 -20.07 25.12 7.48
CA GLY A 253 -19.32 23.97 7.01
C GLY A 253 -19.12 22.91 8.10
N LEU A 254 -18.85 23.31 9.34
CA LEU A 254 -18.71 22.38 10.47
C LEU A 254 -20.03 21.65 10.80
N GLU A 255 -21.17 22.28 10.57
CA GLU A 255 -22.50 21.67 10.77
C GLU A 255 -22.83 20.67 9.66
N LEU A 256 -22.42 20.95 8.42
CA LEU A 256 -22.51 20.02 7.29
C LEU A 256 -21.58 18.81 7.44
N ALA A 257 -20.43 18.98 8.10
CA ALA A 257 -19.40 17.95 8.21
C ALA A 257 -19.89 16.70 8.96
N PRO A 258 -19.91 15.51 8.31
CA PRO A 258 -20.33 14.29 8.97
C PRO A 258 -19.50 13.94 10.21
N LYS A 259 -20.14 13.38 11.25
CA LYS A 259 -19.50 13.12 12.55
C LYS A 259 -18.27 12.20 12.48
N TRP A 260 -18.20 11.32 11.48
CA TRP A 260 -17.08 10.40 11.30
C TRP A 260 -15.84 11.06 10.68
N LEU A 261 -15.95 12.27 10.10
CA LEU A 261 -14.81 13.06 9.61
C LEU A 261 -14.11 13.80 10.77
N GLY A 262 -13.63 13.00 11.74
CA GLY A 262 -13.17 13.53 13.02
C GLY A 262 -11.92 14.42 12.92
N PHE A 263 -11.07 14.25 11.91
CA PHE A 263 -9.88 15.07 11.74
C PHE A 263 -10.21 16.39 11.03
N GLU A 264 -10.99 16.31 9.95
CA GLU A 264 -11.46 17.48 9.20
C GLU A 264 -12.26 18.42 10.11
N ARG A 265 -13.19 17.87 10.90
CA ARG A 265 -13.96 18.65 11.89
C ARG A 265 -13.06 19.36 12.89
N LYS A 266 -12.04 18.68 13.45
CA LYS A 266 -11.10 19.27 14.41
C LYS A 266 -10.24 20.38 13.81
N MET A 267 -9.90 20.28 12.52
CA MET A 267 -9.18 21.34 11.81
C MET A 267 -10.06 22.57 11.62
N VAL A 268 -11.29 22.37 11.11
CA VAL A 268 -12.26 23.47 10.91
C VAL A 268 -12.57 24.14 12.24
N GLU A 269 -12.88 23.36 13.28
CA GLU A 269 -13.12 23.87 14.63
C GLU A 269 -11.92 24.67 15.17
N HIS A 270 -10.69 24.21 14.93
CA HIS A 270 -9.50 24.96 15.32
C HIS A 270 -9.42 26.32 14.63
N LEU A 271 -9.64 26.37 13.32
CA LEU A 271 -9.58 27.61 12.53
C LEU A 271 -10.69 28.59 12.87
N LEU A 272 -11.86 28.11 13.31
CA LEU A 272 -12.93 28.98 13.81
C LEU A 272 -12.56 29.71 15.10
N HIS A 273 -11.80 29.04 15.98
CA HIS A 273 -11.35 29.65 17.25
C HIS A 273 -10.04 30.44 17.09
N ARG A 274 -9.20 30.06 16.13
CA ARG A 274 -7.91 30.69 15.82
C ARG A 274 -7.77 30.85 14.32
N PRO A 275 -8.32 31.94 13.75
CA PRO A 275 -8.12 32.27 12.34
C PRO A 275 -6.63 32.29 12.00
N ASP A 276 -6.31 31.87 10.77
CA ASP A 276 -4.95 31.83 10.19
C ASP A 276 -3.94 30.88 10.87
N ASP A 277 -4.29 30.19 11.97
CA ASP A 277 -3.42 29.19 12.62
C ASP A 277 -3.50 27.82 11.92
N TYR A 278 -3.12 27.79 10.64
CA TYR A 278 -3.12 26.58 9.80
C TYR A 278 -2.12 25.53 10.28
N ILE A 279 -0.98 25.94 10.85
CA ILE A 279 -0.01 25.01 11.45
C ILE A 279 -0.67 24.31 12.67
N GLY A 280 -1.35 25.06 13.53
CA GLY A 280 -2.11 24.51 14.66
C GLY A 280 -3.24 23.57 14.23
N ALA A 281 -3.94 23.91 13.14
CA ALA A 281 -4.96 23.05 12.54
C ALA A 281 -4.35 21.74 12.02
N PHE A 282 -3.27 21.81 11.24
CA PHE A 282 -2.57 20.62 10.74
C PHE A 282 -2.08 19.71 11.88
N ARG A 283 -1.62 20.30 12.99
CA ARG A 283 -1.18 19.56 14.20
C ARG A 283 -2.30 18.77 14.88
N LYS A 284 -3.57 18.95 14.52
CA LYS A 284 -4.68 18.09 14.99
C LYS A 284 -4.61 16.67 14.43
N LEU A 285 -3.88 16.47 13.33
CA LEU A 285 -3.57 15.12 12.85
C LEU A 285 -2.65 14.39 13.82
N PRO A 286 -2.86 13.09 14.04
CA PRO A 286 -1.88 12.23 14.69
C PRO A 286 -0.50 12.31 14.03
N GLY A 287 0.57 12.21 14.81
CA GLY A 287 1.93 12.45 14.32
C GLY A 287 2.36 11.52 13.18
N ASN A 288 1.86 10.28 13.17
CA ASN A 288 2.05 9.30 12.11
C ASN A 288 1.33 9.67 10.80
N LEU A 289 0.12 10.24 10.88
CA LEU A 289 -0.61 10.71 9.69
C LEU A 289 0.06 11.96 9.09
N GLN A 290 0.56 12.87 9.92
CA GLN A 290 1.36 14.00 9.43
C GLN A 290 2.60 13.48 8.67
N LEU A 291 3.34 12.52 9.23
CA LEU A 291 4.51 11.93 8.57
C LEU A 291 4.14 11.17 7.28
N MET A 292 2.94 10.57 7.24
CA MET A 292 2.45 9.86 6.06
C MET A 292 2.29 10.79 4.85
N THR A 293 2.03 12.09 5.04
CA THR A 293 1.94 13.07 3.93
C THR A 293 3.25 13.15 3.14
N ILE A 294 4.37 13.27 3.85
CA ILE A 294 5.72 13.29 3.26
C ILE A 294 6.02 11.97 2.57
N HIS A 295 5.77 10.85 3.26
CA HIS A 295 6.02 9.53 2.69
C HIS A 295 5.17 9.25 1.45
N ALA A 296 3.91 9.69 1.42
CA ALA A 296 3.04 9.50 0.26
C ALA A 296 3.56 10.28 -0.94
N LEU A 297 4.01 11.52 -0.76
CA LEU A 297 4.63 12.29 -1.84
C LEU A 297 5.88 11.60 -2.40
N GLN A 298 6.78 11.14 -1.52
CA GLN A 298 7.96 10.37 -1.94
C GLN A 298 7.56 9.11 -2.71
N SER A 299 6.51 8.42 -2.27
CA SER A 299 6.00 7.22 -2.94
C SER A 299 5.46 7.50 -4.34
N VAL A 300 4.85 8.67 -4.59
CA VAL A 300 4.42 9.05 -5.96
C VAL A 300 5.63 9.19 -6.88
N VAL A 301 6.71 9.82 -6.41
CA VAL A 301 7.95 9.96 -7.18
C VAL A 301 8.54 8.58 -7.49
N PHE A 302 8.64 7.70 -6.48
CA PHE A 302 9.12 6.33 -6.69
C PHE A 302 8.29 5.57 -7.73
N ASN A 303 6.96 5.59 -7.58
CA ASN A 303 6.05 4.91 -8.49
C ASN A 303 6.18 5.47 -9.92
N LYS A 304 6.19 6.80 -10.10
CA LYS A 304 6.37 7.42 -11.42
C LYS A 304 7.74 7.09 -12.03
N SER A 305 8.82 7.06 -11.25
CA SER A 305 10.13 6.64 -11.75
C SER A 305 10.16 5.17 -12.17
N LEU A 306 9.51 4.28 -11.42
CA LEU A 306 9.39 2.86 -11.78
C LEU A 306 8.58 2.68 -13.07
N HIS A 307 7.45 3.40 -13.20
CA HIS A 307 6.65 3.43 -14.43
C HIS A 307 7.46 3.92 -15.62
N SER A 308 8.10 5.10 -15.53
CA SER A 308 8.89 5.65 -16.64
C SER A 308 10.03 4.72 -17.06
N ARG A 309 10.65 4.00 -16.13
CA ARG A 309 11.69 3.01 -16.44
C ARG A 309 11.12 1.80 -17.20
N LEU A 310 9.94 1.31 -16.81
CA LEU A 310 9.23 0.25 -17.53
C LEU A 310 8.80 0.71 -18.93
N SER A 311 8.24 1.91 -19.05
CA SER A 311 7.80 2.48 -20.32
C SER A 311 8.96 2.71 -21.30
N ALA A 312 10.16 3.00 -20.78
CA ALA A 312 11.39 3.08 -21.55
C ALA A 312 12.00 1.69 -21.88
N GLN A 313 11.31 0.59 -21.56
CA GLN A 313 11.75 -0.80 -21.79
C GLN A 313 13.09 -1.14 -21.13
N HIS A 314 13.43 -0.46 -20.03
CA HIS A 314 14.64 -0.77 -19.27
C HIS A 314 14.38 -1.82 -18.21
N PRO A 315 15.33 -2.76 -18.00
CA PRO A 315 15.17 -3.79 -16.99
C PRO A 315 15.07 -3.17 -15.60
N ILE A 316 14.15 -3.66 -14.77
CA ILE A 316 13.98 -3.21 -13.38
C ILE A 316 14.58 -4.21 -12.36
N SER A 317 14.79 -5.46 -12.76
CA SER A 317 15.40 -6.51 -11.93
C SER A 317 16.91 -6.65 -12.14
N SER A 318 17.41 -6.26 -13.32
CA SER A 318 18.83 -6.21 -13.64
C SER A 318 19.28 -4.76 -13.80
N PRO A 319 20.44 -4.38 -13.25
CA PRO A 319 20.95 -3.02 -13.40
C PRO A 319 21.54 -2.78 -14.80
N ILE A 320 21.62 -1.50 -15.16
CA ILE A 320 22.45 -0.95 -16.24
C ILE A 320 23.52 -0.02 -15.64
N ALA A 321 24.53 0.34 -16.43
CA ALA A 321 25.53 1.31 -15.97
C ALA A 321 24.87 2.66 -15.62
N GLY A 322 25.31 3.26 -14.52
CA GLY A 322 24.71 4.47 -13.93
C GLY A 322 23.62 4.19 -12.89
N ASP A 323 23.12 2.96 -12.76
CA ASP A 323 22.14 2.64 -11.72
C ASP A 323 22.73 2.68 -10.31
N LEU A 324 21.86 2.91 -9.32
CA LEU A 324 22.16 2.65 -7.92
C LEU A 324 21.56 1.31 -7.49
N VAL A 325 22.41 0.41 -7.00
CA VAL A 325 22.01 -0.89 -6.45
C VAL A 325 22.29 -0.94 -4.95
N GLY A 326 21.37 -1.49 -4.18
CA GLY A 326 21.54 -1.67 -2.73
C GLY A 326 21.46 -3.13 -2.32
N ARG A 327 22.07 -3.45 -1.17
CA ARG A 327 22.05 -4.80 -0.60
C ARG A 327 20.66 -5.16 -0.07
N ILE A 328 20.25 -6.40 -0.30
CA ILE A 328 19.05 -6.99 0.28
C ILE A 328 19.44 -7.83 1.49
N ASP A 329 18.80 -7.57 2.63
CA ASP A 329 19.02 -8.32 3.86
C ASP A 329 18.26 -9.66 3.88
N GLU A 330 18.44 -10.45 4.94
CA GLU A 330 17.79 -11.75 5.10
C GLU A 330 16.25 -11.67 5.18
N LYS A 331 15.70 -10.48 5.45
CA LYS A 331 14.25 -10.21 5.49
C LYS A 331 13.72 -9.72 4.15
N GLY A 332 14.57 -9.58 3.13
CA GLY A 332 14.20 -9.05 1.83
C GLY A 332 14.08 -7.52 1.80
N GLN A 333 14.66 -6.81 2.76
CA GLN A 333 14.64 -5.35 2.84
C GLN A 333 15.92 -4.75 2.27
N LEU A 334 15.78 -3.57 1.65
CA LEU A 334 16.90 -2.80 1.10
C LEU A 334 17.67 -2.08 2.22
N ASP A 335 18.97 -2.31 2.26
CA ASP A 335 19.93 -1.52 3.02
C ASP A 335 20.31 -0.26 2.21
N ALA A 336 19.42 0.74 2.21
CA ALA A 336 19.56 1.93 1.37
C ALA A 336 20.87 2.71 1.57
N PRO A 337 21.43 2.88 2.79
CA PRO A 337 22.75 3.51 2.98
C PRO A 337 23.91 2.77 2.31
N SER A 338 23.74 1.49 1.96
CA SER A 338 24.76 0.69 1.27
C SER A 338 24.70 0.79 -0.26
N CYS A 339 23.86 1.67 -0.82
CA CYS A 339 23.72 1.79 -2.27
C CYS A 339 25.04 2.18 -2.93
N VAL A 340 25.34 1.52 -4.05
CA VAL A 340 26.54 1.76 -4.86
C VAL A 340 26.16 2.05 -6.30
N LEU A 341 26.92 2.97 -6.92
CA LEU A 341 26.80 3.27 -8.34
C LEU A 341 27.36 2.11 -9.17
N VAL A 342 26.62 1.72 -10.20
CA VAL A 342 27.00 0.67 -11.13
C VAL A 342 27.86 1.28 -12.24
N GLU A 343 29.09 0.81 -12.34
CA GLU A 343 30.02 1.18 -13.39
C GLU A 343 30.14 0.03 -14.40
N GLU A 344 30.50 0.32 -15.65
CA GLU A 344 30.67 -0.69 -16.71
C GLU A 344 31.58 -1.86 -16.28
N ARG A 345 32.69 -1.56 -15.59
CA ARG A 345 33.64 -2.59 -15.10
C ARG A 345 33.07 -3.49 -14.00
N THR A 346 32.08 -3.02 -13.23
CA THR A 346 31.47 -3.80 -12.13
C THR A 346 30.15 -4.44 -12.52
N LEU A 347 29.53 -3.99 -13.61
CA LEU A 347 28.22 -4.40 -14.09
C LEU A 347 28.03 -5.93 -14.15
N PRO A 348 28.90 -6.75 -14.75
CA PRO A 348 28.69 -8.20 -14.82
C PRO A 348 28.60 -8.87 -13.44
N ARG A 349 29.42 -8.41 -12.49
CA ARG A 349 29.41 -8.91 -11.11
C ARG A 349 28.14 -8.50 -10.38
N ILE A 350 27.67 -7.27 -10.61
CA ILE A 350 26.46 -6.75 -9.95
C ILE A 350 25.22 -7.47 -10.50
N ILE A 351 25.10 -7.62 -11.83
CA ILE A 351 24.02 -8.41 -12.48
C ILE A 351 23.92 -9.79 -11.82
N ARG A 352 25.04 -10.51 -11.68
CA ARG A 352 25.06 -11.83 -11.02
C ARG A 352 24.54 -11.77 -9.58
N ASN A 353 24.86 -10.73 -8.82
CA ASN A 353 24.37 -10.60 -7.43
C ASN A 353 22.88 -10.21 -7.37
N CYS A 354 22.37 -9.48 -8.37
CA CYS A 354 20.93 -9.23 -8.51
C CYS A 354 20.17 -10.52 -8.82
N GLN A 355 20.68 -11.34 -9.75
CA GLN A 355 20.12 -12.66 -10.06
C GLN A 355 20.11 -13.60 -8.85
N LEU A 356 21.08 -13.47 -7.95
CA LEU A 356 21.15 -14.23 -6.68
C LEU A 356 20.30 -13.60 -5.56
N GLY A 357 19.58 -12.51 -5.81
CA GLY A 357 18.73 -11.81 -4.84
C GLY A 357 19.50 -11.10 -3.72
N ARG A 358 20.81 -10.85 -3.90
CA ARG A 358 21.68 -10.19 -2.90
C ARG A 358 21.72 -8.67 -3.05
N LEU A 359 21.53 -8.19 -4.27
CA LEU A 359 21.45 -6.78 -4.62
C LEU A 359 20.16 -6.54 -5.40
N ALA A 360 19.66 -5.30 -5.41
CA ALA A 360 18.57 -4.92 -6.30
C ALA A 360 18.76 -3.50 -6.84
N PRO A 361 18.39 -3.23 -8.10
CA PRO A 361 18.23 -1.87 -8.62
C PRO A 361 17.23 -1.07 -7.78
N THR A 362 17.46 0.23 -7.64
CA THR A 362 16.69 1.08 -6.72
C THR A 362 16.09 2.31 -7.38
N GLY A 363 14.91 2.73 -6.91
CA GLY A 363 14.24 3.97 -7.28
C GLY A 363 14.28 5.02 -6.15
N PRO A 364 14.08 6.30 -6.48
CA PRO A 364 14.25 7.41 -5.55
C PRO A 364 13.06 7.57 -4.59
N LEU A 365 13.35 7.86 -3.33
CA LEU A 365 12.41 8.46 -2.38
C LEU A 365 13.01 9.82 -1.97
N PRO A 366 12.62 10.94 -2.62
CA PRO A 366 13.35 12.20 -2.55
C PRO A 366 13.40 12.85 -1.17
N GLY A 367 14.41 13.68 -0.96
CA GLY A 367 14.64 14.42 0.26
C GLY A 367 15.83 15.36 0.10
N SER A 368 16.26 15.99 1.20
CA SER A 368 17.26 17.07 1.15
C SER A 368 18.65 16.64 0.66
N GLU A 369 18.95 15.34 0.67
CA GLU A 369 20.25 14.76 0.31
C GLU A 369 20.07 13.61 -0.70
N ILE A 370 19.05 13.69 -1.58
CA ILE A 370 18.78 12.61 -2.53
C ILE A 370 19.99 12.31 -3.44
N GLN A 371 20.37 11.04 -3.48
CA GLN A 371 21.30 10.51 -4.46
C GLN A 371 20.50 9.91 -5.62
N THR A 372 20.55 10.51 -6.81
CA THR A 372 19.92 9.96 -8.02
C THR A 372 20.87 9.01 -8.75
N CYS A 373 20.33 8.14 -9.61
CA CYS A 373 21.14 7.42 -10.59
C CYS A 373 21.88 8.40 -11.55
N GLU A 374 22.84 7.86 -12.30
CA GLU A 374 23.53 8.53 -13.40
C GLU A 374 23.02 8.01 -14.76
N GLY A 375 23.45 8.65 -15.85
CA GLY A 375 23.03 8.33 -17.20
C GLY A 375 21.51 8.41 -17.38
N LEU A 376 20.98 7.51 -18.20
CA LEU A 376 19.58 7.49 -18.61
C LEU A 376 18.61 7.29 -17.44
N THR A 377 18.89 6.37 -16.52
CA THR A 377 18.07 6.20 -15.31
C THR A 377 18.09 7.47 -14.47
N GLY A 378 19.24 8.13 -14.35
CA GLY A 378 19.37 9.40 -13.66
C GLY A 378 18.52 10.51 -14.26
N GLU A 379 18.46 10.57 -15.60
CA GLU A 379 17.63 11.52 -16.34
C GLU A 379 16.15 11.29 -16.05
N ILE A 380 15.68 10.04 -16.09
CA ILE A 380 14.30 9.66 -15.73
C ILE A 380 13.97 10.14 -14.30
N GLU A 381 14.84 9.89 -13.33
CA GLU A 381 14.60 10.30 -11.94
C GLU A 381 14.52 11.82 -11.79
N ARG A 382 15.46 12.55 -12.42
CA ARG A 382 15.49 14.02 -12.36
C ARG A 382 14.29 14.64 -13.06
N GLU A 383 13.89 14.11 -14.21
CA GLU A 383 12.74 14.59 -14.96
C GLU A 383 11.45 14.44 -14.14
N ILE A 384 11.23 13.30 -13.50
CA ILE A 384 10.05 13.10 -12.63
C ILE A 384 10.05 14.09 -11.45
N ILE A 385 11.19 14.27 -10.78
CA ILE A 385 11.33 15.23 -9.68
C ILE A 385 11.03 16.65 -10.17
N GLN A 386 11.54 17.03 -11.33
CA GLN A 386 11.31 18.34 -11.94
C GLN A 386 9.86 18.56 -12.35
N ASN A 387 9.25 17.59 -13.04
CA ASN A 387 7.85 17.67 -13.49
C ASN A 387 6.87 17.75 -12.32
N MET A 388 7.25 17.23 -11.14
CA MET A 388 6.48 17.37 -9.92
C MET A 388 6.76 18.66 -9.14
N GLY A 389 7.65 19.52 -9.63
CA GLY A 389 8.03 20.78 -8.97
C GLY A 389 8.85 20.57 -7.69
N LEU A 390 9.60 19.47 -7.59
CA LEU A 390 10.31 19.07 -6.37
C LEU A 390 11.82 19.35 -6.39
N SER A 391 12.34 19.88 -7.50
CA SER A 391 13.78 20.11 -7.69
C SER A 391 14.38 21.12 -6.69
N ASP A 392 13.65 22.21 -6.42
CA ASP A 392 14.14 23.33 -5.60
C ASP A 392 13.65 23.28 -4.15
N VAL A 393 12.97 22.19 -3.77
CA VAL A 393 12.41 22.03 -2.43
C VAL A 393 13.50 21.63 -1.44
N SER A 394 13.54 22.29 -0.27
CA SER A 394 14.57 22.04 0.74
C SER A 394 14.42 20.69 1.46
N TRP A 395 13.20 20.15 1.50
CA TRP A 395 12.78 19.00 2.32
C TRP A 395 13.05 19.16 3.82
N LYS A 396 13.32 20.40 4.26
CA LYS A 396 13.45 20.83 5.65
C LYS A 396 12.23 21.67 5.98
N ILE A 397 11.45 21.20 6.94
CA ILE A 397 10.16 21.79 7.29
C ILE A 397 10.33 22.45 8.66
N GLU A 398 10.57 23.76 8.67
CA GLU A 398 10.93 24.51 9.88
C GLU A 398 9.80 24.50 10.91
N ALA A 399 8.56 24.69 10.47
CA ALA A 399 7.42 24.72 11.39
C ALA A 399 7.16 23.37 12.09
N ILE A 400 7.53 22.24 11.48
CA ILE A 400 7.40 20.90 12.06
C ILE A 400 8.64 20.04 11.71
N PRO A 401 9.78 20.23 12.40
CA PRO A 401 11.08 19.67 12.00
C PRO A 401 11.11 18.16 11.81
N ARG A 402 10.31 17.42 12.60
CA ARG A 402 10.20 15.95 12.52
C ARG A 402 9.60 15.42 11.20
N LEU A 403 9.05 16.30 10.35
CA LEU A 403 8.56 15.94 9.03
C LEU A 403 9.67 16.04 7.97
N SER A 404 10.79 16.70 8.28
CA SER A 404 11.93 16.83 7.39
C SER A 404 12.52 15.47 7.08
N THR A 405 13.00 15.29 5.84
CA THR A 405 13.58 14.02 5.39
C THR A 405 14.80 14.23 4.51
N ARG A 406 15.82 13.41 4.74
CA ARG A 406 17.02 13.37 3.88
C ARG A 406 16.78 12.67 2.55
N GLY A 407 15.69 11.92 2.45
CA GLY A 407 15.46 11.03 1.34
C GLY A 407 16.13 9.68 1.55
N THR A 408 15.76 8.72 0.72
CA THR A 408 16.27 7.35 0.74
C THR A 408 16.01 6.72 -0.63
N ARG A 409 16.22 5.41 -0.74
CA ARG A 409 15.91 4.63 -1.95
C ARG A 409 15.10 3.39 -1.60
N ARG A 410 14.38 2.85 -2.58
CA ARG A 410 13.59 1.63 -2.47
C ARG A 410 13.94 0.70 -3.62
N SER A 411 14.00 -0.61 -3.38
CA SER A 411 14.20 -1.60 -4.44
C SER A 411 13.09 -1.52 -5.48
N LEU A 412 13.43 -1.55 -6.77
CA LEU A 412 12.46 -1.53 -7.88
C LEU A 412 11.68 -2.84 -7.98
N VAL A 413 12.25 -3.94 -7.51
CA VAL A 413 11.63 -5.27 -7.51
C VAL A 413 11.58 -5.88 -6.12
N THR A 414 10.66 -6.81 -5.92
CA THR A 414 10.59 -7.65 -4.73
C THR A 414 10.14 -9.06 -5.14
N SER A 415 10.25 -10.01 -4.23
CA SER A 415 9.95 -11.41 -4.52
C SER A 415 8.75 -11.94 -3.75
N PHE A 416 8.08 -12.91 -4.35
CA PHE A 416 7.11 -13.76 -3.68
C PHE A 416 7.69 -15.17 -3.50
N LYS A 417 7.03 -16.02 -2.71
CA LYS A 417 7.41 -17.43 -2.54
C LYS A 417 6.17 -18.31 -2.45
N GLU A 418 6.33 -19.58 -2.77
CA GLU A 418 5.28 -20.61 -2.63
C GLU A 418 3.97 -20.21 -3.34
N MET A 419 4.09 -19.65 -4.55
CA MET A 419 2.94 -19.29 -5.37
C MET A 419 2.18 -20.55 -5.77
N SER A 420 0.87 -20.59 -5.50
CA SER A 420 -0.04 -21.58 -6.06
C SER A 420 -1.38 -20.93 -6.40
N VAL A 421 -1.92 -21.34 -7.55
CA VAL A 421 -3.14 -20.78 -8.13
C VAL A 421 -4.10 -21.93 -8.41
N ASP A 422 -5.36 -21.78 -8.02
CA ASP A 422 -6.43 -22.73 -8.34
C ASP A 422 -7.79 -22.02 -8.42
N SER A 423 -8.76 -22.67 -9.05
CA SER A 423 -10.14 -22.20 -9.09
C SER A 423 -10.89 -22.51 -7.79
N VAL A 424 -11.80 -21.62 -7.40
CA VAL A 424 -12.79 -21.88 -6.36
C VAL A 424 -14.21 -21.70 -6.92
N PRO A 425 -15.21 -22.41 -6.39
CA PRO A 425 -16.60 -22.20 -6.78
C PRO A 425 -17.07 -20.76 -6.52
N ILE A 426 -18.02 -20.31 -7.33
CA ILE A 426 -18.80 -19.10 -7.07
C ILE A 426 -19.52 -19.31 -5.73
N ALA A 427 -19.33 -18.38 -4.80
CA ALA A 427 -19.92 -18.47 -3.47
C ALA A 427 -21.40 -18.07 -3.50
N ASN A 428 -22.20 -18.61 -2.57
CA ASN A 428 -23.60 -18.19 -2.41
C ASN A 428 -23.70 -16.69 -2.05
N ASP A 429 -24.67 -16.01 -2.64
CA ASP A 429 -24.89 -14.56 -2.55
C ASP A 429 -25.12 -14.05 -1.13
N GLU A 430 -25.67 -14.90 -0.25
CA GLU A 430 -25.89 -14.57 1.16
C GLU A 430 -24.59 -14.15 1.87
N SER A 431 -23.46 -14.76 1.49
CA SER A 431 -22.15 -14.50 2.11
C SER A 431 -21.40 -13.31 1.51
N MET A 432 -21.93 -12.71 0.44
CA MET A 432 -21.28 -11.63 -0.31
C MET A 432 -21.50 -10.27 0.35
N GLY A 433 -20.47 -9.40 0.25
CA GLY A 433 -20.53 -8.03 0.74
C GLY A 433 -21.38 -7.11 -0.13
N GLU A 434 -21.69 -5.92 0.39
CA GLU A 434 -22.56 -4.93 -0.24
C GLU A 434 -22.13 -4.55 -1.66
N ARG A 435 -20.82 -4.39 -1.89
CA ARG A 435 -20.29 -4.07 -3.22
C ARG A 435 -20.63 -5.12 -4.26
N TRP A 436 -20.48 -6.40 -3.91
CA TRP A 436 -20.80 -7.49 -4.84
C TRP A 436 -22.29 -7.49 -5.16
N LYS A 437 -23.14 -7.28 -4.13
CA LYS A 437 -24.60 -7.21 -4.27
C LYS A 437 -25.08 -6.01 -5.09
N ALA A 438 -24.33 -4.91 -5.09
CA ALA A 438 -24.61 -3.73 -5.92
C ALA A 438 -24.29 -3.95 -7.42
N GLY A 439 -23.55 -5.01 -7.75
CA GLY A 439 -23.11 -5.27 -9.12
C GLY A 439 -21.91 -4.43 -9.56
N PRO A 440 -21.37 -4.70 -10.77
CA PRO A 440 -20.27 -3.94 -11.34
C PRO A 440 -20.70 -2.49 -11.64
N LEU A 441 -19.78 -1.56 -11.40
CA LEU A 441 -19.95 -0.15 -11.77
C LEU A 441 -19.51 0.06 -13.22
N ASP A 442 -19.81 1.23 -13.79
CA ASP A 442 -19.24 1.64 -15.07
C ASP A 442 -17.70 1.59 -15.01
N ASN A 443 -17.08 1.10 -16.09
CA ASN A 443 -15.63 0.81 -16.19
C ASN A 443 -15.11 -0.27 -15.22
N SER A 444 -15.98 -1.03 -14.54
CA SER A 444 -15.56 -2.20 -13.78
C SER A 444 -15.17 -3.35 -14.71
N ARG A 445 -14.09 -4.03 -14.36
CA ARG A 445 -13.63 -5.25 -15.03
C ARG A 445 -13.85 -6.46 -14.14
N TRP A 446 -15.10 -6.78 -13.85
CA TRP A 446 -15.49 -8.01 -13.16
C TRP A 446 -16.96 -8.35 -13.49
N HIS A 447 -17.28 -9.64 -13.48
CA HIS A 447 -18.62 -10.14 -13.78
C HIS A 447 -19.05 -11.20 -12.76
N PRO A 448 -20.28 -11.17 -12.21
CA PRO A 448 -20.72 -12.13 -11.18
C PRO A 448 -20.62 -13.61 -11.59
N GLU A 449 -20.81 -13.90 -12.88
CA GLU A 449 -20.70 -15.25 -13.47
C GLU A 449 -19.26 -15.64 -13.85
N GLY A 450 -18.32 -14.71 -13.73
CA GLY A 450 -16.92 -14.94 -14.05
C GLY A 450 -16.22 -15.87 -13.06
N ALA A 451 -15.13 -16.50 -13.50
CA ALA A 451 -14.34 -17.40 -12.70
C ALA A 451 -13.88 -16.76 -11.36
N CYS A 452 -13.75 -17.59 -10.33
CA CYS A 452 -13.15 -17.19 -9.06
C CYS A 452 -11.80 -17.90 -8.89
N ILE A 453 -10.71 -17.14 -8.83
CA ILE A 453 -9.35 -17.68 -8.78
C ILE A 453 -8.72 -17.37 -7.42
N ARG A 454 -8.16 -18.40 -6.80
CA ARG A 454 -7.51 -18.32 -5.50
C ARG A 454 -5.99 -18.36 -5.67
N PHE A 455 -5.35 -17.36 -5.10
CA PHE A 455 -3.91 -17.22 -5.02
C PHE A 455 -3.44 -17.52 -3.59
N ARG A 456 -2.38 -18.32 -3.46
CA ARG A 456 -1.61 -18.48 -2.23
C ARG A 456 -0.17 -18.14 -2.50
N PHE A 457 0.43 -17.32 -1.66
CA PHE A 457 1.84 -16.91 -1.78
C PHE A 457 2.32 -16.31 -0.47
N ILE A 458 3.64 -16.14 -0.34
CA ILE A 458 4.29 -15.43 0.75
C ILE A 458 4.92 -14.16 0.22
N LEU A 459 4.78 -13.05 0.95
CA LEU A 459 5.56 -11.83 0.74
C LEU A 459 6.39 -11.50 1.98
N SER A 460 7.55 -10.90 1.75
CA SER A 460 8.36 -10.28 2.79
C SER A 460 7.66 -9.08 3.43
N SER A 461 8.14 -8.67 4.60
CA SER A 461 7.67 -7.45 5.25
C SER A 461 7.91 -6.22 4.37
N GLY A 462 6.92 -5.32 4.23
CA GLY A 462 7.03 -4.09 3.45
C GLY A 462 6.59 -4.18 1.99
N SER A 463 6.19 -5.38 1.54
CA SER A 463 5.55 -5.64 0.25
C SER A 463 4.04 -5.73 0.39
N TYR A 464 3.31 -5.46 -0.70
CA TYR A 464 1.84 -5.36 -0.71
C TYR A 464 1.24 -6.48 -1.56
N ALA A 465 0.30 -7.26 -1.00
CA ALA A 465 -0.38 -8.31 -1.76
C ALA A 465 -1.19 -7.73 -2.93
N THR A 466 -1.77 -6.55 -2.74
CA THR A 466 -2.53 -5.84 -3.77
C THR A 466 -1.68 -5.45 -4.97
N THR A 467 -0.39 -5.16 -4.80
CA THR A 467 0.49 -4.80 -5.92
C THR A 467 0.93 -6.02 -6.71
N LEU A 468 1.14 -7.17 -6.05
CA LEU A 468 1.35 -8.44 -6.75
C LEU A 468 0.11 -8.84 -7.54
N LEU A 469 -1.06 -8.84 -6.90
CA LEU A 469 -2.31 -9.22 -7.56
C LEU A 469 -2.72 -8.24 -8.66
N ARG A 470 -2.33 -6.97 -8.57
CA ARG A 470 -2.54 -5.99 -9.63
C ARG A 470 -1.90 -6.44 -10.96
N GLU A 471 -0.73 -7.06 -10.94
CA GLU A 471 -0.08 -7.59 -12.16
C GLU A 471 -0.91 -8.69 -12.85
N PHE A 472 -1.69 -9.45 -12.07
CA PHE A 472 -2.59 -10.49 -12.58
C PHE A 472 -3.97 -9.95 -12.97
N MET A 473 -4.54 -9.07 -12.14
CA MET A 473 -5.91 -8.59 -12.30
C MET A 473 -6.03 -7.57 -13.42
N ARG A 474 -5.09 -6.63 -13.53
CA ARG A 474 -5.16 -5.51 -14.49
C ARG A 474 -6.54 -4.85 -14.53
N CYS A 475 -7.01 -4.44 -13.35
CA CYS A 475 -8.31 -3.82 -13.18
C CYS A 475 -8.16 -2.43 -12.54
N PRO A 476 -9.21 -1.60 -12.59
CA PRO A 476 -9.24 -0.36 -11.83
C PRO A 476 -8.92 -0.56 -10.34
N LEU A 477 -8.19 0.38 -9.74
CA LEU A 477 -7.73 0.34 -8.35
C LEU A 477 -8.87 0.27 -7.35
N HIS A 478 -10.04 0.81 -7.69
CA HIS A 478 -11.20 0.70 -6.82
C HIS A 478 -11.63 -0.77 -6.65
N GLN A 479 -11.21 -1.73 -7.49
CA GLN A 479 -11.43 -3.18 -7.36
C GLN A 479 -10.47 -3.93 -6.43
N LEU A 480 -9.41 -3.28 -5.92
CA LEU A 480 -8.36 -3.91 -5.09
C LEU A 480 -8.61 -3.84 -3.56
#